data_AF-U4QL36-F1
#
_entry.id   AF-U4QL36-F1
#
_cell.length_a   1.000
_cell.length_b   1.000
_cell.length_c   1.000
_cell.angle_alpha   90.00
_cell.angle_beta   90.00
_cell.angle_gamma   90.00
#
_symmetry.space_group_name_H-M   'P 1'
#
loop_
_entity.id
_entity.type
_entity.pdbx_description
1 polymer ?
#
loop_
_entity_poly.entity_id
_entity_poly.type
_entity_poly.pdbx_seq_one_letter_code
_entity_poly.pdbx_strand_id
1 'polypeptide(L)'
;MSAKKLKKILAEHLKPTDSIEVHTSLSAFGYIPGGEQSVVKVLKEVVNQGNIIMAAQTADIGDPIDWEDPPATPEAEKEIIENMPAYDKETTPIHYIGKTPEYFRTSKDVKRSDHPLYSMCAWGKRCR
;
A
#
# COMPACT_ATOMS: atom_id res chain seq x y z
N MET A 1 9.12 -16.56 9.24
CA MET A 1 9.45 -16.77 7.80
C MET A 1 10.77 -16.06 7.49
N SER A 2 11.65 -16.55 6.61
CA SER A 2 12.84 -15.78 6.17
C SER A 2 12.64 -15.22 4.76
N ALA A 3 13.31 -14.12 4.40
CA ALA A 3 13.26 -13.55 3.06
C ALA A 3 13.68 -14.58 1.98
N LYS A 4 14.71 -15.38 2.26
CA LYS A 4 15.16 -16.47 1.36
C LYS A 4 14.07 -17.53 1.16
N LYS A 5 13.36 -17.92 2.23
CA LYS A 5 12.26 -18.88 2.15
C LYS A 5 11.05 -18.30 1.39
N LEU A 6 10.70 -17.04 1.66
CA LEU A 6 9.63 -16.33 0.95
C LEU A 6 9.91 -16.25 -0.55
N LYS A 7 11.13 -15.87 -0.94
CA LYS A 7 11.56 -15.80 -2.33
C LYS A 7 11.41 -17.14 -3.05
N LYS A 8 11.81 -18.24 -2.39
CA LYS A 8 11.68 -19.58 -2.96
C LYS A 8 10.22 -19.90 -3.26
N ILE A 9 9.32 -19.69 -2.30
CA ILE A 9 7.88 -19.97 -2.44
C ILE A 9 7.29 -19.13 -3.59
N LEU A 10 7.56 -17.83 -3.62
CA LEU A 10 7.00 -16.95 -4.66
C LEU A 10 7.53 -17.28 -6.05
N ALA A 11 8.81 -17.64 -6.18
CA ALA A 11 9.42 -18.00 -7.46
C ALA A 11 8.92 -19.34 -8.04
N GLU A 12 8.24 -20.17 -7.25
CA GLU A 12 7.57 -21.39 -7.74
C GLU A 12 6.26 -21.07 -8.48
N HIS A 13 5.68 -19.88 -8.24
CA HIS A 13 4.35 -19.51 -8.75
C HIS A 13 4.34 -18.24 -9.61
N LEU A 14 5.35 -17.38 -9.47
CA LEU A 14 5.45 -16.11 -10.19
C LEU A 14 6.63 -16.12 -11.14
N LYS A 15 6.43 -15.53 -12.31
CA LYS A 15 7.47 -15.29 -13.31
C LYS A 15 8.00 -13.86 -13.16
N PRO A 16 9.27 -13.61 -13.54
CA PRO A 16 9.84 -12.26 -13.56
C PRO A 16 9.01 -11.20 -14.28
N THR A 17 8.21 -11.59 -15.27
CA THR A 17 7.42 -10.69 -16.13
C THR A 17 6.00 -10.41 -15.63
N ASP A 18 5.57 -11.06 -14.55
CA ASP A 18 4.18 -10.98 -14.12
C ASP A 18 3.79 -9.60 -13.60
N SER A 19 2.52 -9.24 -13.76
CA SER A 19 1.94 -8.05 -13.15
C SER A 19 1.01 -8.51 -12.04
N ILE A 20 1.35 -8.18 -10.80
CA ILE A 20 0.66 -8.67 -9.61
C ILE A 20 0.04 -7.52 -8.83
N GLU A 21 -1.18 -7.72 -8.34
CA GLU A 21 -1.77 -6.92 -7.28
C GLU A 21 -1.60 -7.67 -5.96
N VAL A 22 -1.07 -7.00 -4.95
CA VAL A 22 -0.63 -7.64 -3.71
C VAL A 22 -1.39 -7.08 -2.51
N HIS A 23 -2.09 -7.98 -1.83
CA HIS A 23 -2.70 -7.76 -0.52
C HIS A 23 -1.97 -8.62 0.51
N THR A 24 -1.55 -8.03 1.64
CA THR A 24 -0.73 -8.74 2.63
C THR A 24 -1.17 -8.45 4.05
N SER A 25 -1.19 -9.50 4.88
CA SER A 25 -1.17 -9.38 6.32
C SER A 25 0.24 -9.70 6.83
N LEU A 26 0.97 -8.69 7.33
CA LEU A 26 2.36 -8.87 7.77
C LEU A 26 2.48 -9.90 8.91
N SER A 27 1.48 -9.95 9.81
CA SER A 27 1.44 -10.90 10.92
C SER A 27 1.34 -12.36 10.45
N ALA A 28 0.76 -12.63 9.28
CA ALA A 28 0.65 -13.98 8.72
C ALA A 28 2.02 -14.61 8.38
N PHE A 29 3.08 -13.81 8.23
CA PHE A 29 4.44 -14.31 8.04
C PHE A 29 5.11 -14.78 9.35
N GLY A 30 4.45 -14.55 10.50
CA GLY A 30 5.03 -14.67 11.83
C GLY A 30 6.20 -13.69 11.98
N TYR A 31 7.31 -14.17 12.51
CA TYR A 31 8.53 -13.38 12.60
C TYR A 31 9.28 -13.40 11.26
N ILE A 32 9.26 -12.28 10.54
CA ILE A 32 10.09 -12.03 9.36
C ILE A 32 11.13 -10.95 9.67
N PRO A 33 12.44 -11.26 9.65
CA PRO A 33 13.48 -10.25 9.86
C PRO A 33 13.36 -9.13 8.83
N GLY A 34 13.34 -7.88 9.28
CA GLY A 34 13.14 -6.71 8.43
C GLY A 34 11.69 -6.45 8.00
N GLY A 35 10.71 -7.21 8.50
CA GLY A 35 9.29 -6.88 8.33
C GLY A 35 8.88 -6.70 6.87
N GLU A 36 8.09 -5.65 6.65
CA GLU A 36 7.62 -5.14 5.37
C GLU A 36 8.73 -4.85 4.36
N GLN A 37 9.90 -4.37 4.80
CA GLN A 37 11.05 -4.13 3.91
C GLN A 37 11.49 -5.42 3.23
N SER A 38 11.57 -6.51 3.99
CA SER A 38 11.93 -7.82 3.45
C SER A 38 10.89 -8.35 2.47
N VAL A 39 9.60 -8.13 2.75
CA VAL A 39 8.51 -8.53 1.85
C VAL A 39 8.60 -7.75 0.52
N VAL A 40 8.68 -6.42 0.58
CA VAL A 40 8.77 -5.57 -0.62
C VAL A 40 10.03 -5.87 -1.43
N LYS A 41 11.18 -6.06 -0.77
CA LYS A 41 12.43 -6.45 -1.44
C LYS A 41 12.27 -7.76 -2.21
N VAL A 42 11.71 -8.79 -1.57
CA VAL A 42 11.53 -10.10 -2.21
C VAL A 42 10.56 -10.01 -3.39
N LEU A 43 9.45 -9.27 -3.26
CA LEU A 43 8.52 -9.05 -4.37
C LEU A 43 9.23 -8.39 -5.56
N LYS A 44 9.97 -7.29 -5.34
CA LYS A 44 10.74 -6.61 -6.40
C LYS A 44 11.79 -7.50 -7.05
N GLU A 45 12.42 -8.41 -6.28
CA GLU A 45 13.37 -9.38 -6.82
C GLU A 45 12.70 -10.47 -7.67
N VAL A 46 11.51 -10.95 -7.28
CA VAL A 46 10.80 -12.04 -7.97
C VAL A 46 10.16 -11.55 -9.27
N VAL A 47 9.50 -10.39 -9.28
CA VAL A 47 8.84 -9.82 -10.47
C VAL A 47 9.63 -8.66 -11.09
N ASN A 48 10.95 -8.79 -11.15
CA ASN A 48 11.88 -7.72 -11.53
C ASN A 48 11.76 -7.20 -12.98
N GLN A 49 11.00 -7.87 -13.83
CA GLN A 49 10.71 -7.48 -15.20
C GLN A 49 9.23 -7.18 -15.44
N GLY A 50 8.43 -7.21 -14.37
CA GLY A 50 6.99 -7.12 -14.36
C GLY A 50 6.49 -5.86 -13.67
N ASN A 51 5.39 -5.99 -12.92
CA ASN A 51 4.81 -4.90 -12.13
C ASN A 51 4.27 -5.41 -10.79
N ILE A 52 4.34 -4.55 -9.77
CA ILE A 52 3.71 -4.74 -8.46
C ILE A 52 2.73 -3.60 -8.28
N ILE A 53 1.51 -3.92 -7.86
CA ILE A 53 0.46 -2.98 -7.53
C ILE A 53 0.02 -3.26 -6.08
N MET A 54 -0.15 -2.22 -5.27
CA MET A 54 -0.75 -2.31 -3.94
C MET A 54 -1.76 -1.19 -3.76
N ALA A 55 -2.83 -1.46 -3.02
CA ALA A 55 -3.78 -0.43 -2.63
C ALA A 55 -3.10 0.65 -1.79
N ALA A 56 -3.46 1.90 -2.04
CA ALA A 56 -3.02 3.06 -1.27
C ALA A 56 -4.21 3.95 -0.91
N GLN A 57 -5.33 3.31 -0.58
CA GLN A 57 -6.59 3.99 -0.29
C GLN A 57 -6.46 4.86 0.96
N THR A 58 -7.20 5.96 0.96
CA THR A 58 -7.22 7.03 1.95
C THR A 58 -8.67 7.40 2.18
N ALA A 59 -9.40 6.51 2.87
CA ALA A 59 -10.82 6.72 3.15
C ALA A 59 -11.04 7.82 4.21
N ASP A 60 -10.00 8.09 5.02
CA ASP A 60 -9.93 9.10 6.06
C ASP A 60 -9.97 10.54 5.55
N ILE A 61 -9.79 10.77 4.24
CA ILE A 61 -9.99 12.09 3.62
C ILE A 61 -11.36 12.21 2.93
N GLY A 62 -12.19 11.18 3.01
CA GLY A 62 -13.56 11.18 2.49
C GLY A 62 -14.52 12.04 3.32
N ASP A 63 -15.77 12.13 2.87
CA ASP A 63 -16.80 12.88 3.60
C ASP A 63 -17.02 12.24 4.99
N PRO A 64 -16.87 13.00 6.09
CA PRO A 64 -17.05 12.47 7.44
C PRO A 64 -18.47 11.97 7.72
N ILE A 65 -19.47 12.34 6.90
CA ILE A 65 -20.84 11.81 7.02
C ILE A 65 -20.90 10.30 6.80
N ASP A 66 -19.96 9.75 6.02
CA ASP A 66 -19.90 8.33 5.67
C ASP A 66 -19.01 7.53 6.64
N TRP A 67 -18.46 8.16 7.69
CA TRP A 67 -17.57 7.47 8.62
C TRP A 67 -18.35 6.61 9.61
N GLU A 68 -17.84 5.41 9.89
CA GLU A 68 -18.50 4.45 10.80
C GLU A 68 -17.59 3.96 11.94
N ASP A 69 -16.26 4.10 11.83
CA ASP A 69 -15.29 3.53 12.80
C ASP A 69 -14.17 4.50 13.18
N PRO A 70 -14.45 5.49 14.06
CA PRO A 70 -15.77 5.87 14.58
C PRO A 70 -16.50 6.85 13.65
N PRO A 71 -17.84 6.99 13.78
CA PRO A 71 -18.56 8.07 13.10
C PRO A 71 -18.15 9.44 13.64
N ALA A 72 -18.13 10.44 12.77
CA ALA A 72 -17.92 11.83 13.19
C ALA A 72 -19.13 12.33 13.98
N THR A 73 -18.90 13.21 14.97
CA THR A 73 -20.00 13.95 15.59
C THR A 73 -20.36 15.15 14.69
N PRO A 74 -21.59 15.69 14.77
CA PRO A 74 -21.97 16.86 13.98
C PRO A 74 -21.03 18.06 14.14
N GLU A 75 -20.46 18.26 15.32
CA GLU A 75 -19.45 19.31 15.56
C GLU A 75 -18.12 19.01 14.85
N ALA A 76 -17.68 17.75 14.89
CA ALA A 76 -16.45 17.30 14.25
C ALA A 76 -16.56 17.31 12.73
N GLU A 77 -17.69 16.91 12.15
CA GLU A 77 -17.93 16.92 10.69
C GLU A 77 -17.59 18.27 10.07
N LYS A 78 -18.11 19.35 10.67
CA LYS A 78 -17.84 20.70 10.19
C LYS A 78 -16.35 21.07 10.27
N GLU A 79 -15.71 20.78 11.40
CA GLU A 79 -14.29 21.07 11.60
C GLU A 79 -13.41 20.29 10.61
N ILE A 80 -13.76 19.02 10.36
CA ILE A 80 -13.09 18.14 9.41
C ILE A 80 -13.21 18.70 7.99
N ILE A 81 -14.43 19.02 7.53
CA ILE A 81 -14.67 19.55 6.17
C ILE A 81 -13.90 20.85 5.93
N GLU A 82 -13.86 21.75 6.91
CA GLU A 82 -13.20 23.06 6.79
C GLU A 82 -11.66 22.95 6.78
N ASN A 83 -11.08 21.92 7.41
CA ASN A 83 -9.64 21.85 7.68
C ASN A 83 -8.93 20.62 7.08
N MET A 84 -9.64 19.72 6.40
CA MET A 84 -9.04 18.51 5.81
C MET A 84 -7.92 18.88 4.82
N PRO A 85 -6.69 18.38 5.02
CA PRO A 85 -5.62 18.56 4.06
C PRO A 85 -6.00 17.92 2.71
N ALA A 86 -5.70 18.63 1.61
CA ALA A 86 -5.85 18.05 0.29
C ALA A 86 -4.96 16.80 0.14
N TYR A 87 -5.44 15.84 -0.64
CA TYR A 87 -4.65 14.68 -1.03
C TYR A 87 -3.36 15.10 -1.73
N ASP A 88 -2.25 14.56 -1.26
CA ASP A 88 -0.94 14.63 -1.88
C ASP A 88 -0.39 13.21 -2.02
N LYS A 89 -0.09 12.80 -3.25
CA LYS A 89 0.31 11.41 -3.52
C LYS A 89 1.63 11.02 -2.84
N GLU A 90 2.52 11.98 -2.60
CA GLU A 90 3.82 11.76 -1.97
C GLU A 90 3.68 11.71 -0.45
N THR A 91 2.89 12.62 0.13
CA THR A 91 2.87 12.81 1.59
C THR A 91 1.67 12.21 2.31
N THR A 92 0.49 12.07 1.68
CA THR A 92 -0.70 11.55 2.38
C THR A 92 -0.47 10.09 2.79
N PRO A 93 -0.44 9.76 4.09
CA PRO A 93 -0.25 8.39 4.56
C PRO A 93 -1.45 7.52 4.19
N ILE A 94 -1.29 6.19 4.23
CA ILE A 94 -2.43 5.28 4.14
C ILE A 94 -2.67 4.63 5.49
N HIS A 95 -3.94 4.57 5.89
CA HIS A 95 -4.37 3.95 7.14
C HIS A 95 -5.20 2.71 6.84
N TYR A 96 -5.18 1.74 7.75
CA TYR A 96 -6.00 0.51 7.69
C TYR A 96 -5.76 -0.45 6.50
N ILE A 97 -4.89 -0.12 5.54
CA ILE A 97 -4.50 -1.03 4.43
C ILE A 97 -3.38 -1.99 4.84
N GLY A 98 -2.46 -1.55 5.71
CA GLY A 98 -1.41 -2.37 6.31
C GLY A 98 -0.01 -1.77 6.21
N LYS A 99 0.93 -2.34 6.98
CA LYS A 99 2.32 -1.86 7.05
C LYS A 99 3.09 -2.05 5.73
N THR A 100 2.85 -3.16 5.02
CA THR A 100 3.56 -3.44 3.76
C THR A 100 3.18 -2.45 2.65
N PRO A 101 1.88 -2.15 2.41
CA PRO A 101 1.51 -1.14 1.42
C PRO A 101 2.00 0.27 1.77
N GLU A 102 2.03 0.66 3.06
CA GLU A 102 2.55 1.98 3.46
C GLU A 102 4.06 2.10 3.23
N TYR A 103 4.82 1.05 3.54
CA TYR A 103 6.25 1.00 3.21
C TYR A 103 6.48 0.96 1.69
N PHE A 104 5.64 0.24 0.94
CA PHE A 104 5.73 0.17 -0.51
C PHE A 104 5.49 1.54 -1.15
N ARG A 105 4.49 2.29 -0.69
CA ARG A 105 4.15 3.63 -1.20
C ARG A 105 5.34 4.60 -1.20
N THR A 106 6.15 4.56 -0.14
CA THR A 106 7.32 5.45 0.04
C THR A 106 8.62 4.87 -0.51
N SER A 107 8.57 3.66 -1.08
CA SER A 107 9.77 2.99 -1.60
C SER A 107 10.23 3.61 -2.93
N LYS A 108 11.54 3.64 -3.15
CA LYS A 108 12.14 4.14 -4.39
C LYS A 108 11.49 3.54 -5.65
N ASP A 109 11.27 4.41 -6.63
CA ASP A 109 10.71 4.15 -7.97
C ASP A 109 9.25 3.65 -7.97
N VAL A 110 8.55 3.75 -6.83
CA VAL A 110 7.10 3.53 -6.76
C VAL A 110 6.38 4.82 -7.13
N LYS A 111 5.28 4.68 -7.87
CA LYS A 111 4.38 5.79 -8.21
C LYS A 111 3.01 5.55 -7.62
N ARG A 112 2.33 6.61 -7.21
CA ARG A 112 0.95 6.57 -6.73
C ARG A 112 0.04 7.36 -7.66
N SER A 113 -1.14 6.81 -7.96
CA SER A 113 -2.15 7.47 -8.80
C SER A 113 -2.77 8.70 -8.10
N ASP A 114 -3.37 9.60 -8.87
CA ASP A 114 -3.86 10.89 -8.36
C ASP A 114 -5.28 10.85 -7.73
N HIS A 115 -5.95 9.69 -7.65
CA HIS A 115 -7.29 9.63 -7.05
C HIS A 115 -7.23 9.81 -5.52
N PRO A 116 -7.95 10.77 -4.91
CA PRO A 116 -7.83 11.08 -3.49
C PRO A 116 -8.24 9.91 -2.57
N LEU A 117 -9.35 9.22 -2.85
CA LEU A 117 -9.83 8.12 -1.98
C LEU A 117 -9.27 6.74 -2.34
N TYR A 118 -9.22 6.43 -3.63
CA TYR A 118 -8.96 5.07 -4.12
C TYR A 118 -7.63 4.93 -4.88
N SER A 119 -6.60 5.68 -4.45
CA SER A 119 -5.31 5.59 -5.12
C SER A 119 -4.67 4.20 -5.00
N MET A 120 -3.84 3.88 -6.00
CA MET A 120 -3.02 2.68 -6.05
C MET A 120 -1.56 3.07 -6.18
N CYS A 121 -0.67 2.29 -5.57
CA CYS A 121 0.77 2.38 -5.77
C CYS A 121 1.23 1.30 -6.75
N ALA A 122 2.14 1.65 -7.65
CA ALA A 122 2.71 0.74 -8.63
C ALA A 122 4.23 0.88 -8.74
N TRP A 123 4.91 -0.24 -8.96
CA TRP A 123 6.35 -0.32 -9.27
C TRP A 123 6.56 -1.27 -10.45
N GLY A 124 7.48 -0.96 -11.35
CA GLY A 124 7.88 -1.86 -12.44
C GLY A 124 7.84 -1.20 -13.81
N LYS A 125 7.87 -2.00 -14.89
CA LYS A 125 8.07 -1.47 -16.25
C LYS A 125 6.96 -0.55 -16.75
N ARG A 126 5.73 -0.74 -16.24
CA ARG A 126 4.52 -0.05 -16.69
C ARG A 126 3.93 0.86 -15.61
N CYS A 127 4.66 1.13 -14.52
CA CYS A 127 4.23 2.15 -13.56
C CYS A 127 4.42 3.54 -14.19
N ARG A 128 3.34 4.06 -14.76
CA ARG A 128 3.28 5.42 -15.31
C ARG A 128 2.52 6.32 -14.38
#